data_AF-A0A836U4K4-F1
#
_entry.id   AF-A0A836U4K4-F1
#
_cell.length_a   1.000
_cell.length_b   1.000
_cell.length_c   1.000
_cell.angle_alpha   90.00
_cell.angle_beta   90.00
_cell.angle_gamma   90.00
#
_symmetry.space_group_name_H-M   'P 1'
#
loop_
_entity.id
_entity.type
_entity.pdbx_description
1 polymer ?
#
loop_
_entity_poly.entity_id
_entity_poly.type
_entity_poly.pdbx_seq_one_letter_code
_entity_poly.pdbx_strand_id
1 'polypeptide(L)'
;MAVSIRIINGRVYDPTNNIDGEVKDICISDGKIVDSVADDATVIDAQGMVVMPGAVDIHCHIAGTKVNAARKLQPEDHRHDVHPGTPFTRSGTGGTVPSTFATGYRYATMGYTTAMEAAVTPIGARHVLEEFHDTPVIDKGFYVLLGNNIFLQQLLRDDRIEEFDQAIAWWVNATKAYTVKLVNPGGDEPWKGKKNSNVSDIDEKTDEGLTPRKIIEAFIISVNKQGFPKPPHIHCNNLGHSGNYTTTLETMKTAGDMRAHLAHIQFHSYGGELGKNPISKAAEIIEYVNNHPNITCDVGQVMFGKATIMTADAPLAYVLKGHTKGKWINADTECESGCGIVPFQYQEHIFIHTLQWAIGLELFLMSEDPWRVLLSTDHPNGGSFMSYPKLIKLLMDKSFRHEEMKRVNQSALDNCSLRDLEREYTLNEIAIITRA
;
A
#
# COMPACT_ATOMS: atom_id res chain seq x y z
N MET A 1 36.61 12.97 -1.95
CA MET A 1 36.75 13.19 -0.50
C MET A 1 35.60 12.45 0.16
N ALA A 2 35.87 11.68 1.21
CA ALA A 2 34.83 11.02 1.98
C ALA A 2 33.88 12.10 2.53
N VAL A 3 32.59 11.97 2.28
CA VAL A 3 31.61 12.95 2.77
C VAL A 3 31.27 12.56 4.20
N SER A 4 31.76 13.35 5.15
CA SER A 4 31.45 13.17 6.58
C SER A 4 30.53 14.29 7.06
N ILE A 5 29.45 13.92 7.72
CA ILE A 5 28.40 14.81 8.22
C ILE A 5 28.16 14.53 9.70
N ARG A 6 27.94 15.58 10.49
CA ARG A 6 27.47 15.49 11.87
C ARG A 6 26.18 16.29 12.02
N ILE A 7 25.07 15.62 12.30
CA ILE A 7 23.79 16.26 12.62
C ILE A 7 23.75 16.43 14.14
N ILE A 8 23.54 17.65 14.64
CA ILE A 8 23.60 17.97 16.07
C ILE A 8 22.30 18.61 16.58
N ASN A 9 22.08 18.60 17.89
CA ASN A 9 20.98 19.31 18.60
C ASN A 9 19.54 18.91 18.22
N GLY A 10 19.34 17.91 17.36
CA GLY A 10 18.03 17.41 16.96
C GLY A 10 17.45 16.40 17.96
N ARG A 11 16.12 16.38 18.09
CA ARG A 11 15.41 15.34 18.86
C ARG A 11 15.24 14.11 17.99
N VAL A 12 15.97 13.05 18.32
CA VAL A 12 16.03 11.81 17.55
C VAL A 12 14.87 10.89 17.96
N TYR A 13 14.18 10.33 16.97
CA TYR A 13 13.19 9.27 17.13
C TYR A 13 13.63 8.06 16.33
N ASP A 14 14.04 7.00 17.02
CA ASP A 14 14.47 5.73 16.44
C ASP A 14 13.89 4.58 17.28
N PRO A 15 12.69 4.10 16.91
CA PRO A 15 11.99 3.06 17.67
C PRO A 15 12.78 1.76 17.77
N THR A 16 13.54 1.39 16.73
CA THR A 16 14.32 0.14 16.71
C THR A 16 15.44 0.12 17.74
N ASN A 17 15.96 1.30 18.09
CA ASN A 17 16.99 1.49 19.09
C ASN A 17 16.45 2.08 20.41
N ASN A 18 15.12 2.11 20.59
CA ASN A 18 14.42 2.64 21.76
C ASN A 18 14.76 4.12 22.08
N ILE A 19 14.92 4.96 21.05
CA ILE A 19 15.19 6.39 21.22
C ILE A 19 13.90 7.18 20.94
N ASP A 20 13.36 7.86 21.96
CA ASP A 20 12.10 8.62 21.88
C ASP A 20 12.31 10.10 22.26
N GLY A 21 12.71 10.90 21.27
CA GLY A 21 12.81 12.36 21.40
C GLY A 21 14.06 12.87 22.13
N GLU A 22 15.08 12.02 22.31
CA GLU A 22 16.36 12.41 22.93
C GLU A 22 17.17 13.34 22.01
N VAL A 23 17.82 14.35 22.59
CA VAL A 23 18.76 15.18 21.83
C VAL A 23 20.07 14.43 21.68
N LYS A 24 20.39 14.03 20.45
CA LYS A 24 21.56 13.19 20.16
C LYS A 24 22.19 13.55 18.81
N ASP A 25 23.51 13.47 18.76
CA ASP A 25 24.25 13.68 17.52
C ASP A 25 24.20 12.43 16.65
N ILE A 26 24.02 12.61 15.34
CA ILE A 26 24.09 11.55 14.34
C ILE A 26 25.29 11.82 13.43
N CYS A 27 26.25 10.91 13.46
CA CYS A 27 27.45 10.97 12.62
C CYS A 27 27.27 10.07 11.38
N ILE A 28 27.61 10.60 10.21
CA ILE A 28 27.47 9.91 8.93
C ILE A 28 28.81 10.01 8.20
N SER A 29 29.32 8.89 7.69
CA SER A 29 30.51 8.84 6.85
C SER A 29 30.28 7.89 5.68
N ASP A 30 30.57 8.35 4.46
CA ASP A 30 30.44 7.58 3.22
C ASP A 30 29.08 6.88 3.07
N GLY A 31 28.01 7.61 3.41
CA GLY A 31 26.62 7.15 3.28
C GLY A 31 26.15 6.20 4.37
N LYS A 32 26.94 5.97 5.43
CA LYS A 32 26.56 5.12 6.57
C LYS A 32 26.56 5.90 7.88
N ILE A 33 25.65 5.55 8.77
CA ILE A 33 25.68 6.02 10.17
C ILE A 33 26.87 5.35 10.86
N VAL A 34 27.67 6.14 11.58
CA VAL A 34 28.89 5.72 12.29
C VAL A 34 28.94 6.31 13.69
N ASP A 35 29.74 5.75 14.58
CA ASP A 35 29.84 6.21 15.97
C ASP A 35 30.41 7.63 16.11
N SER A 36 31.33 8.01 15.22
CA SER A 36 31.95 9.34 15.21
C SER A 36 32.51 9.71 13.84
N VAL A 37 32.72 11.01 13.62
CA VAL A 37 33.40 11.60 12.47
C VAL A 37 34.45 12.59 12.95
N ALA A 38 35.42 12.92 12.10
CA ALA A 38 36.41 13.94 12.39
C ALA A 38 35.78 15.32 12.66
N ASP A 39 36.50 16.19 13.37
CA ASP A 39 35.98 17.51 13.79
C ASP A 39 35.76 18.49 12.64
N ASP A 40 36.36 18.23 11.47
CA ASP A 40 36.15 18.98 10.24
C ASP A 40 34.97 18.47 9.39
N ALA A 41 34.20 17.50 9.90
CA ALA A 41 32.97 17.04 9.26
C ALA A 41 31.97 18.19 9.08
N THR A 42 31.17 18.11 8.01
CA THR A 42 30.13 19.10 7.76
C THR A 42 29.07 19.02 8.84
N VAL A 43 28.84 20.12 9.56
CA VAL A 43 27.85 20.18 10.64
C VAL A 43 26.50 20.63 10.09
N ILE A 44 25.44 19.90 10.45
CA ILE A 44 24.04 20.27 10.25
C ILE A 44 23.42 20.50 11.63
N ASP A 45 23.06 21.74 11.93
CA ASP A 45 22.37 22.08 13.18
C ASP A 45 20.87 21.84 13.05
N ALA A 46 20.35 20.89 13.83
CA ALA A 46 18.94 20.50 13.86
C ALA A 46 18.24 20.99 15.14
N GLN A 47 18.72 22.06 15.77
CA GLN A 47 18.11 22.62 16.98
C GLN A 47 16.60 22.88 16.79
N GLY A 48 15.78 22.32 17.69
CA GLY A 48 14.33 22.44 17.66
C GLY A 48 13.63 21.54 16.63
N MET A 49 14.38 20.83 15.80
CA MET A 49 13.87 19.91 14.79
C MET A 49 13.72 18.49 15.33
N VAL A 50 12.87 17.73 14.66
CA VAL A 50 12.73 16.27 14.81
C VAL A 50 13.65 15.61 13.79
N VAL A 51 14.41 14.61 14.23
CA VAL A 51 15.28 13.78 13.40
C VAL A 51 14.76 12.35 13.43
N MET A 52 14.46 11.78 12.26
CA MET A 52 13.94 10.42 12.09
C MET A 52 14.72 9.71 10.98
N PRO A 53 14.75 8.36 10.96
CA PRO A 53 15.15 7.62 9.78
C PRO A 53 14.34 8.03 8.55
N GLY A 54 14.95 7.87 7.37
CA GLY A 54 14.23 8.06 6.11
C GLY A 54 13.02 7.12 6.03
N ALA A 55 11.87 7.65 5.65
CA ALA A 55 10.63 6.87 5.61
C ALA A 55 10.62 5.83 4.49
N VAL A 56 9.85 4.76 4.71
CA VAL A 56 9.71 3.60 3.83
C VAL A 56 8.25 3.44 3.45
N ASP A 57 7.92 3.68 2.18
CA ASP A 57 6.59 3.38 1.64
C ASP A 57 6.56 1.94 1.13
N ILE A 58 5.87 1.06 1.84
CA ILE A 58 5.83 -0.37 1.51
C ILE A 58 4.77 -0.73 0.46
N HIS A 59 3.89 0.21 0.09
CA HIS A 59 2.78 -0.05 -0.82
C HIS A 59 2.34 1.21 -1.58
N CYS A 60 2.87 1.33 -2.80
CA CYS A 60 2.45 2.35 -3.74
C CYS A 60 2.43 1.85 -5.19
N HIS A 61 1.81 2.63 -6.08
CA HIS A 61 1.85 2.43 -7.52
C HIS A 61 2.51 3.62 -8.21
N ILE A 62 3.82 3.49 -8.43
CA ILE A 62 4.70 4.56 -8.90
C ILE A 62 5.43 4.21 -10.21
N ALA A 63 5.46 2.93 -10.59
CA ALA A 63 6.14 2.47 -11.78
C ALA A 63 5.40 1.35 -12.55
N GLY A 64 5.58 1.34 -13.86
CA GLY A 64 5.22 0.23 -14.74
C GLY A 64 4.03 0.50 -15.65
N THR A 65 3.62 -0.54 -16.40
CA THR A 65 2.61 -0.45 -17.47
C THR A 65 1.30 0.18 -17.00
N LYS A 66 0.79 -0.26 -15.85
CA LYS A 66 -0.43 0.27 -15.22
C LYS A 66 -0.31 1.76 -14.91
N VAL A 67 0.79 2.16 -14.27
CA VAL A 67 1.00 3.52 -13.78
C VAL A 67 1.15 4.47 -14.96
N ASN A 68 1.92 4.06 -15.96
CA ASN A 68 2.11 4.85 -17.17
C ASN A 68 0.82 4.96 -18.03
N ALA A 69 0.01 3.90 -18.08
CA ALA A 69 -1.30 3.95 -18.72
C ALA A 69 -2.23 4.97 -18.01
N ALA A 70 -2.19 5.03 -16.67
CA ALA A 70 -2.94 6.03 -15.91
C ALA A 70 -2.47 7.47 -16.18
N ARG A 71 -1.15 7.70 -16.24
CA ARG A 71 -0.58 9.01 -16.65
C ARG A 71 -1.09 9.44 -18.03
N LYS A 72 -1.07 8.52 -19.00
CA LYS A 72 -1.54 8.78 -20.37
C LYS A 72 -3.05 9.02 -20.44
N LEU A 73 -3.82 8.34 -19.58
CA LEU A 73 -5.27 8.46 -19.53
C LEU A 73 -5.71 9.86 -19.09
N GLN A 74 -4.94 10.54 -18.22
CA GLN A 74 -5.37 11.76 -17.50
C GLN A 74 -4.49 13.01 -17.76
N PRO A 75 -4.30 13.46 -19.02
CA PRO A 75 -3.52 14.67 -19.29
C PRO A 75 -4.08 15.93 -18.60
N GLU A 76 -5.39 15.99 -18.34
CA GLU A 76 -6.03 17.07 -17.60
C GLU A 76 -5.64 17.12 -16.12
N ASP A 77 -5.27 15.98 -15.53
CA ASP A 77 -4.84 15.91 -14.13
C ASP A 77 -3.42 16.45 -13.94
N HIS A 78 -2.59 16.32 -14.98
CA HIS A 78 -1.21 16.80 -15.01
C HIS A 78 -1.08 18.28 -15.44
N ARG A 79 -2.06 18.80 -16.19
CA ARG A 79 -1.97 20.08 -16.91
C ARG A 79 -1.60 21.28 -16.02
N HIS A 80 -2.07 21.29 -14.78
CA HIS A 80 -1.92 22.42 -13.86
C HIS A 80 -0.97 22.16 -12.70
N ASP A 81 -0.35 20.98 -12.66
CA ASP A 81 0.62 20.59 -11.64
C ASP A 81 1.97 20.32 -12.32
N VAL A 82 2.60 21.39 -12.82
CA VAL A 82 3.87 21.29 -13.55
C VAL A 82 5.04 21.24 -12.57
N HIS A 83 6.01 20.34 -12.80
CA HIS A 83 7.28 20.34 -12.10
C HIS A 83 8.36 20.92 -13.04
N PRO A 84 8.74 22.20 -12.88
CA PRO A 84 9.75 22.81 -13.73
C PRO A 84 11.11 22.17 -13.47
N GLY A 85 11.90 22.00 -14.55
CA GLY A 85 13.29 21.58 -14.42
C GLY A 85 14.13 22.69 -13.78
N THR A 86 15.18 22.30 -13.07
CA THR A 86 16.18 23.20 -12.47
C THR A 86 17.58 22.79 -12.95
N PRO A 87 18.65 23.51 -12.58
CA PRO A 87 20.02 23.03 -12.85
C PRO A 87 20.34 21.65 -12.25
N PHE A 88 19.57 21.18 -11.25
CA PHE A 88 19.81 19.94 -10.53
C PHE A 88 18.70 18.88 -10.72
N THR A 89 17.53 19.28 -11.21
CA THR A 89 16.35 18.40 -11.35
C THR A 89 15.80 18.43 -12.77
N ARG A 90 15.30 17.28 -13.23
CA ARG A 90 14.58 17.20 -14.50
C ARG A 90 13.15 17.72 -14.35
N SER A 91 12.56 18.17 -15.45
CA SER A 91 11.16 18.55 -15.47
C SER A 91 10.23 17.33 -15.37
N GLY A 92 8.97 17.59 -15.05
CA GLY A 92 7.92 16.58 -15.01
C GLY A 92 6.55 17.21 -14.78
N THR A 93 5.59 16.37 -14.45
CA THR A 93 4.25 16.76 -14.02
C THR A 93 3.82 15.97 -12.81
N GLY A 94 2.97 16.59 -11.99
CA GLY A 94 2.34 16.04 -10.82
C GLY A 94 0.96 15.47 -11.12
N GLY A 95 -0.04 15.80 -10.31
CA GLY A 95 -1.36 15.16 -10.31
C GLY A 95 -1.43 13.96 -9.34
N THR A 96 -2.50 13.20 -9.47
CA THR A 96 -2.75 11.94 -8.75
C THR A 96 -1.71 10.88 -9.10
N VAL A 97 -1.19 10.87 -10.33
CA VAL A 97 -0.17 9.92 -10.81
C VAL A 97 1.03 10.70 -11.38
N PRO A 98 1.95 11.20 -10.54
CA PRO A 98 3.07 12.00 -11.01
C PRO A 98 3.97 11.26 -12.02
N SER A 99 4.63 12.03 -12.89
CA SER A 99 5.75 11.54 -13.73
C SER A 99 6.90 10.98 -12.89
N THR A 100 7.74 10.12 -13.45
CA THR A 100 8.83 9.40 -12.75
C THR A 100 9.75 10.34 -11.96
N PHE A 101 10.30 11.37 -12.59
CA PHE A 101 11.17 12.35 -11.92
C PHE A 101 10.44 13.08 -10.78
N ALA A 102 9.23 13.59 -11.05
CA ALA A 102 8.43 14.29 -10.06
C ALA A 102 8.06 13.38 -8.87
N THR A 103 7.87 12.09 -9.10
CA THR A 103 7.58 11.10 -8.05
C THR A 103 8.72 11.01 -7.04
N GLY A 104 9.95 10.81 -7.52
CA GLY A 104 11.13 10.71 -6.66
C GLY A 104 11.37 11.98 -5.84
N TYR A 105 11.25 13.16 -6.47
CA TYR A 105 11.41 14.45 -5.78
C TYR A 105 10.34 14.69 -4.71
N ARG A 106 9.11 14.27 -4.97
CA ARG A 106 8.00 14.45 -4.04
C ARG A 106 8.11 13.55 -2.81
N TYR A 107 8.51 12.29 -2.96
CA TYR A 107 8.85 11.44 -1.81
C TYR A 107 9.99 12.03 -0.99
N ALA A 108 11.09 12.42 -1.65
CA ALA A 108 12.24 13.00 -0.97
C ALA A 108 11.87 14.27 -0.17
N THR A 109 10.99 15.11 -0.73
CA THR A 109 10.49 16.33 -0.06
C THR A 109 9.76 16.03 1.25
N MET A 110 9.10 14.87 1.35
CA MET A 110 8.41 14.42 2.56
C MET A 110 9.31 13.63 3.52
N GLY A 111 10.60 13.47 3.20
CA GLY A 111 11.54 12.66 3.98
C GLY A 111 11.40 11.14 3.77
N TYR A 112 10.76 10.71 2.68
CA TYR A 112 10.76 9.31 2.25
C TYR A 112 11.99 9.01 1.42
N THR A 113 12.62 7.88 1.73
CA THR A 113 13.87 7.44 1.09
C THR A 113 13.78 6.06 0.46
N THR A 114 12.70 5.31 0.71
CA THR A 114 12.44 4.02 0.06
C THR A 114 10.98 3.93 -0.33
N ALA A 115 10.66 3.38 -1.50
CA ALA A 115 9.29 3.08 -1.90
C ALA A 115 9.18 1.76 -2.69
N MET A 116 8.10 1.01 -2.47
CA MET A 116 7.87 -0.31 -3.07
C MET A 116 6.67 -0.29 -4.02
N GLU A 117 6.92 -0.56 -5.31
CA GLU A 117 5.84 -0.74 -6.30
C GLU A 117 5.11 -2.06 -6.03
N ALA A 118 3.83 -1.95 -5.75
CA ALA A 118 3.11 -3.03 -5.09
C ALA A 118 2.46 -4.06 -6.01
N ALA A 119 2.45 -3.84 -7.33
CA ALA A 119 1.75 -4.73 -8.28
C ALA A 119 2.39 -4.70 -9.67
N VAL A 120 3.27 -5.68 -9.94
CA VAL A 120 4.00 -5.81 -11.21
C VAL A 120 3.74 -7.18 -11.83
N THR A 121 3.21 -7.21 -13.04
CA THR A 121 3.13 -8.45 -13.83
C THR A 121 4.53 -8.90 -14.25
N PRO A 122 4.84 -10.21 -14.26
CA PRO A 122 6.16 -10.67 -14.67
C PRO A 122 6.64 -10.11 -16.02
N ILE A 123 5.80 -10.05 -17.05
CA ILE A 123 6.16 -9.46 -18.35
C ILE A 123 6.39 -7.94 -18.28
N GLY A 124 5.73 -7.26 -17.32
CA GLY A 124 5.84 -5.83 -17.07
C GLY A 124 7.10 -5.41 -16.30
N ALA A 125 7.87 -6.35 -15.76
CA ALA A 125 9.03 -6.07 -14.91
C ALA A 125 10.08 -5.17 -15.56
N ARG A 126 10.37 -5.37 -16.86
CA ARG A 126 11.33 -4.51 -17.60
C ARG A 126 10.91 -3.04 -17.61
N HIS A 127 9.63 -2.76 -17.84
CA HIS A 127 9.12 -1.39 -17.86
C HIS A 127 9.20 -0.73 -16.47
N VAL A 128 8.99 -1.50 -15.40
CA VAL A 128 9.18 -0.99 -14.03
C VAL A 128 10.63 -0.62 -13.77
N LEU A 129 11.58 -1.47 -14.18
CA LEU A 129 13.01 -1.19 -14.03
C LEU A 129 13.44 0.05 -14.82
N GLU A 130 12.90 0.26 -16.03
CA GLU A 130 13.11 1.47 -16.82
C GLU A 130 12.54 2.72 -16.13
N GLU A 131 11.31 2.67 -15.62
CA GLU A 131 10.74 3.82 -14.89
C GLU A 131 11.45 4.09 -13.56
N PHE A 132 11.95 3.05 -12.88
CA PHE A 132 12.76 3.21 -11.68
C PHE A 132 14.11 3.86 -11.96
N HIS A 133 14.73 3.61 -13.10
CA HIS A 133 15.93 4.35 -13.52
C HIS A 133 15.68 5.87 -13.57
N ASP A 134 14.49 6.27 -14.01
CA ASP A 134 14.05 7.67 -14.09
C ASP A 134 13.33 8.18 -12.83
N THR A 135 13.34 7.43 -11.74
CA THR A 135 12.76 7.85 -10.45
C THR A 135 13.90 8.15 -9.47
N PRO A 136 14.28 9.43 -9.25
CA PRO A 136 15.49 9.78 -8.52
C PRO A 136 15.33 9.70 -7.00
N VAL A 137 16.46 9.81 -6.29
CA VAL A 137 16.62 9.94 -4.82
C VAL A 137 16.29 8.67 -4.01
N ILE A 138 15.07 8.17 -4.11
CA ILE A 138 14.60 7.06 -3.27
C ILE A 138 15.22 5.72 -3.67
N ASP A 139 15.46 4.82 -2.74
CA ASP A 139 15.61 3.40 -3.01
C ASP A 139 14.27 2.78 -3.41
N LYS A 140 14.31 1.75 -4.25
CA LYS A 140 13.13 1.22 -4.94
C LYS A 140 13.19 -0.28 -5.04
N GLY A 141 12.02 -0.90 -4.89
CA GLY A 141 11.81 -2.32 -5.17
C GLY A 141 10.37 -2.55 -5.62
N PHE A 142 10.04 -3.79 -5.99
CA PHE A 142 8.68 -4.11 -6.40
C PHE A 142 8.27 -5.53 -6.05
N TYR A 143 6.96 -5.78 -6.03
CA TYR A 143 6.38 -7.09 -5.80
C TYR A 143 5.79 -7.67 -7.09
N VAL A 144 6.11 -8.93 -7.38
CA VAL A 144 5.63 -9.62 -8.59
C VAL A 144 4.27 -10.28 -8.35
N LEU A 145 3.31 -10.00 -9.22
CA LEU A 145 1.97 -10.57 -9.20
C LEU A 145 2.01 -12.03 -9.66
N LEU A 146 1.64 -12.95 -8.77
CA LEU A 146 1.63 -14.38 -9.07
C LEU A 146 0.31 -15.09 -8.69
N GLY A 147 -0.57 -14.44 -7.93
CA GLY A 147 -1.83 -15.06 -7.45
C GLY A 147 -2.79 -15.52 -8.55
N ASN A 148 -2.67 -14.99 -9.76
CA ASN A 148 -3.48 -15.35 -10.92
C ASN A 148 -2.66 -15.96 -12.07
N ASN A 149 -1.42 -16.37 -11.81
CA ASN A 149 -0.57 -16.95 -12.84
C ASN A 149 -1.05 -18.36 -13.22
N ILE A 150 -1.40 -18.56 -14.49
CA ILE A 150 -2.03 -19.81 -14.97
C ILE A 150 -1.09 -21.01 -14.81
N PHE A 151 0.20 -20.84 -15.05
CA PHE A 151 1.17 -21.92 -14.93
C PHE A 151 1.35 -22.38 -13.47
N LEU A 152 1.40 -21.44 -12.52
CA LEU A 152 1.45 -21.77 -11.09
C LEU A 152 0.18 -22.46 -10.64
N GLN A 153 -0.99 -21.97 -11.06
CA GLN A 153 -2.25 -22.62 -10.76
C GLN A 153 -2.31 -24.04 -11.36
N GLN A 154 -1.78 -24.26 -12.57
CA GLN A 154 -1.66 -25.60 -13.14
C GLN A 154 -0.83 -26.54 -12.25
N LEU A 155 0.32 -26.09 -11.76
CA LEU A 155 1.15 -26.89 -10.84
C LEU A 155 0.39 -27.26 -9.56
N LEU A 156 -0.41 -26.33 -9.00
CA LEU A 156 -1.23 -26.61 -7.82
C LEU A 156 -2.39 -27.59 -8.09
N ARG A 157 -2.92 -27.63 -9.31
CA ARG A 157 -3.94 -28.62 -9.72
C ARG A 157 -3.35 -30.01 -9.86
N ASP A 158 -2.14 -30.08 -10.41
CA ASP A 158 -1.43 -31.33 -10.66
C ASP A 158 -0.69 -31.84 -9.41
N ASP A 159 -0.84 -31.17 -8.26
CA ASP A 159 -0.19 -31.48 -6.97
C ASP A 159 1.35 -31.46 -7.03
N ARG A 160 1.90 -30.62 -7.92
CA ARG A 160 3.34 -30.47 -8.19
C ARG A 160 3.95 -29.37 -7.33
N ILE A 161 3.92 -29.57 -6.01
CA ILE A 161 4.29 -28.54 -5.02
C ILE A 161 5.77 -28.18 -5.06
N GLU A 162 6.67 -29.14 -5.33
CA GLU A 162 8.10 -28.84 -5.42
C GLU A 162 8.40 -27.92 -6.62
N GLU A 163 7.80 -28.20 -7.77
CA GLU A 163 7.94 -27.34 -8.94
C GLU A 163 7.26 -25.98 -8.76
N PHE A 164 6.15 -25.92 -8.02
CA PHE A 164 5.52 -24.65 -7.63
C PHE A 164 6.49 -23.77 -6.82
N ASP A 165 7.15 -24.33 -5.81
CA ASP A 165 8.15 -23.63 -5.00
C ASP A 165 9.32 -23.12 -5.85
N GLN A 166 9.87 -23.98 -6.71
CA GLN A 166 10.97 -23.63 -7.61
C GLN A 166 10.56 -22.55 -8.62
N ALA A 167 9.33 -22.61 -9.14
CA ALA A 167 8.84 -21.65 -10.10
C ALA A 167 8.65 -20.26 -9.46
N ILE A 168 8.16 -20.18 -8.21
CA ILE A 168 8.12 -18.92 -7.44
C ILE A 168 9.51 -18.31 -7.34
N ALA A 169 10.51 -19.09 -6.92
CA ALA A 169 11.89 -18.61 -6.82
C ALA A 169 12.42 -18.10 -8.18
N TRP A 170 12.10 -18.82 -9.26
CA TRP A 170 12.47 -18.43 -10.61
C TRP A 170 11.82 -17.11 -11.03
N TRP A 171 10.52 -16.91 -10.83
CA TRP A 171 9.85 -15.65 -11.21
C TRP A 171 10.39 -14.45 -10.45
N VAL A 172 10.61 -14.60 -9.14
CA VAL A 172 11.17 -13.54 -8.29
C VAL A 172 12.57 -13.16 -8.78
N ASN A 173 13.44 -14.14 -9.02
CA ASN A 173 14.79 -13.91 -9.53
C ASN A 173 14.79 -13.34 -10.97
N ALA A 174 13.98 -13.90 -11.87
CA ALA A 174 13.94 -13.52 -13.28
C ALA A 174 13.47 -12.06 -13.44
N THR A 175 12.44 -11.68 -12.69
CA THR A 175 11.88 -10.32 -12.72
C THR A 175 12.73 -9.33 -11.92
N LYS A 176 13.55 -9.79 -10.96
CA LYS A 176 14.24 -8.95 -9.96
C LYS A 176 13.28 -8.34 -8.93
N ALA A 177 12.17 -9.03 -8.66
CA ALA A 177 11.23 -8.64 -7.61
C ALA A 177 11.79 -8.91 -6.21
N TYR A 178 11.24 -8.22 -5.21
CA TYR A 178 11.61 -8.37 -3.81
C TYR A 178 10.84 -9.50 -3.10
N THR A 179 9.55 -9.65 -3.44
CA THR A 179 8.68 -10.72 -2.95
C THR A 179 7.49 -10.90 -3.90
N VAL A 180 6.58 -11.80 -3.54
CA VAL A 180 5.35 -12.09 -4.28
C VAL A 180 4.18 -11.23 -3.77
N LYS A 181 3.32 -10.82 -4.70
CA LYS A 181 2.03 -10.17 -4.47
C LYS A 181 0.91 -11.04 -5.00
N LEU A 182 -0.15 -11.17 -4.21
CA LEU A 182 -1.41 -11.78 -4.61
C LEU A 182 -2.47 -10.68 -4.63
N VAL A 183 -3.21 -10.56 -5.73
CA VAL A 183 -4.35 -9.64 -5.87
C VAL A 183 -5.53 -10.44 -6.35
N ASN A 184 -6.63 -10.38 -5.60
CA ASN A 184 -7.86 -11.14 -5.88
C ASN A 184 -7.55 -12.58 -6.36
N PRO A 185 -6.91 -13.43 -5.54
CA PRO A 185 -6.38 -14.72 -5.99
C PRO A 185 -7.49 -15.60 -6.56
N GLY A 186 -7.29 -16.12 -7.77
CA GLY A 186 -8.30 -16.88 -8.51
C GLY A 186 -9.37 -16.03 -9.21
N GLY A 187 -9.34 -14.71 -9.11
CA GLY A 187 -10.35 -13.80 -9.66
C GLY A 187 -10.15 -13.40 -11.12
N ASP A 188 -8.91 -13.36 -11.61
CA ASP A 188 -8.62 -12.82 -12.95
C ASP A 188 -9.07 -13.73 -14.09
N GLU A 189 -8.98 -15.05 -13.93
CA GLU A 189 -9.39 -15.98 -15.00
C GLU A 189 -10.91 -16.03 -15.20
N PRO A 190 -11.74 -16.08 -14.13
CA PRO A 190 -13.18 -15.85 -14.25
C PRO A 190 -13.53 -14.52 -14.95
N TRP A 191 -12.77 -13.46 -14.66
CA TRP A 191 -12.94 -12.15 -15.30
C TRP A 191 -12.72 -12.22 -16.81
N LYS A 192 -11.56 -12.76 -17.24
CA LYS A 192 -11.16 -12.87 -18.66
C LYS A 192 -12.06 -13.82 -19.45
N GLY A 193 -12.41 -14.96 -18.86
CA GLY A 193 -13.07 -16.07 -19.55
C GLY A 193 -14.60 -16.02 -19.55
N LYS A 194 -15.24 -15.35 -18.56
CA LYS A 194 -16.69 -15.45 -18.34
C LYS A 194 -17.38 -14.10 -18.12
N LYS A 195 -17.45 -13.29 -19.18
CA LYS A 195 -18.26 -12.04 -19.25
C LYS A 195 -18.24 -11.24 -17.94
N ASN A 196 -17.05 -10.92 -17.44
CA ASN A 196 -16.86 -10.08 -16.25
C ASN A 196 -17.31 -10.72 -14.92
N SER A 197 -17.25 -12.05 -14.80
CA SER A 197 -17.50 -12.75 -13.53
C SER A 197 -16.34 -12.55 -12.53
N ASN A 198 -16.61 -12.74 -11.25
CA ASN A 198 -15.61 -12.65 -10.17
C ASN A 198 -15.90 -13.72 -9.11
N VAL A 199 -14.92 -14.01 -8.26
CA VAL A 199 -15.06 -14.95 -7.15
C VAL A 199 -15.67 -14.24 -5.94
N SER A 200 -16.72 -14.83 -5.37
CA SER A 200 -17.43 -14.30 -4.19
C SER A 200 -17.12 -15.06 -2.89
N ASP A 201 -16.65 -16.30 -2.99
CA ASP A 201 -16.32 -17.15 -1.84
C ASP A 201 -14.93 -17.77 -2.06
N ILE A 202 -14.05 -17.65 -1.06
CA ILE A 202 -12.68 -18.16 -1.15
C ILE A 202 -12.58 -19.68 -0.99
N ASP A 203 -13.67 -20.33 -0.56
CA ASP A 203 -13.80 -21.77 -0.43
C ASP A 203 -14.51 -22.43 -1.63
N GLU A 204 -15.10 -21.62 -2.52
CA GLU A 204 -15.72 -22.12 -3.74
C GLU A 204 -14.68 -22.34 -4.84
N LYS A 205 -14.78 -23.47 -5.55
CA LYS A 205 -13.91 -23.75 -6.69
C LYS A 205 -14.30 -22.86 -7.86
N THR A 206 -13.32 -22.21 -8.45
CA THR A 206 -13.48 -21.60 -9.77
C THR A 206 -13.59 -22.68 -10.84
N ASP A 207 -13.94 -22.31 -12.07
CA ASP A 207 -13.97 -23.25 -13.20
C ASP A 207 -12.61 -23.88 -13.50
N GLU A 208 -11.53 -23.23 -13.06
CA GLU A 208 -10.18 -23.77 -13.15
C GLU A 208 -9.95 -24.92 -12.18
N GLY A 209 -10.85 -25.16 -11.22
CA GLY A 209 -10.82 -26.30 -10.31
C GLY A 209 -10.07 -26.07 -8.99
N LEU A 210 -9.62 -24.84 -8.74
CA LEU A 210 -8.98 -24.40 -7.49
C LEU A 210 -9.89 -23.44 -6.72
N THR A 211 -9.79 -23.44 -5.40
CA THR A 211 -10.37 -22.40 -4.55
C THR A 211 -9.33 -21.28 -4.34
N PRO A 212 -9.75 -20.01 -4.19
CA PRO A 212 -8.84 -18.95 -3.78
C PRO A 212 -8.05 -19.28 -2.51
N ARG A 213 -8.67 -19.93 -1.52
CA ARG A 213 -7.99 -20.35 -0.28
C ARG A 213 -6.81 -21.28 -0.56
N LYS A 214 -6.96 -22.27 -1.45
CA LYS A 214 -5.85 -23.17 -1.82
C LYS A 214 -4.69 -22.42 -2.47
N ILE A 215 -4.99 -21.40 -3.28
CA ILE A 215 -3.96 -20.53 -3.88
C ILE A 215 -3.25 -19.73 -2.79
N ILE A 216 -4.01 -19.03 -1.94
CA ILE A 216 -3.49 -18.21 -0.83
C ILE A 216 -2.59 -19.05 0.09
N GLU A 217 -3.08 -20.20 0.55
CA GLU A 217 -2.36 -21.11 1.43
C GLU A 217 -1.03 -21.57 0.82
N ALA A 218 -1.04 -21.99 -0.46
CA ALA A 218 0.16 -22.45 -1.14
C ALA A 218 1.24 -21.36 -1.21
N PHE A 219 0.88 -20.12 -1.50
CA PHE A 219 1.83 -19.00 -1.50
C PHE A 219 2.32 -18.65 -0.09
N ILE A 220 1.46 -18.71 0.93
CA ILE A 220 1.88 -18.49 2.32
C ILE A 220 2.91 -19.54 2.74
N ILE A 221 2.64 -20.81 2.47
CA ILE A 221 3.57 -21.91 2.78
C ILE A 221 4.88 -21.70 2.04
N SER A 222 4.83 -21.51 0.72
CA SER A 222 6.02 -21.43 -0.13
C SER A 222 6.94 -20.27 0.26
N VAL A 223 6.39 -19.06 0.42
CA VAL A 223 7.17 -17.85 0.73
C VAL A 223 7.81 -17.93 2.12
N ASN A 224 7.10 -18.50 3.10
CA ASN A 224 7.66 -18.70 4.45
C ASN A 224 8.71 -19.81 4.44
N LYS A 225 8.46 -20.95 3.77
CA LYS A 225 9.42 -22.06 3.61
C LYS A 225 10.73 -21.61 2.96
N GLN A 226 10.64 -20.73 1.96
CA GLN A 226 11.80 -20.21 1.24
C GLN A 226 12.55 -19.09 1.99
N GLY A 227 12.01 -18.60 3.12
CA GLY A 227 12.69 -17.61 3.96
C GLY A 227 12.77 -16.21 3.33
N PHE A 228 11.79 -15.82 2.51
CA PHE A 228 11.77 -14.48 1.92
C PHE A 228 11.74 -13.39 3.01
N PRO A 229 12.45 -12.27 2.84
CA PRO A 229 12.51 -11.23 3.86
C PRO A 229 11.12 -10.66 4.16
N LYS A 230 10.33 -10.40 3.10
CA LYS A 230 8.94 -9.95 3.20
C LYS A 230 7.97 -11.14 3.04
N PRO A 231 6.98 -11.32 3.95
CA PRO A 231 5.91 -12.31 3.76
C PRO A 231 5.11 -12.04 2.48
N PRO A 232 4.29 -13.00 2.01
CA PRO A 232 3.42 -12.76 0.86
C PRO A 232 2.58 -11.52 1.12
N HIS A 233 2.52 -10.65 0.12
CA HIS A 233 1.74 -9.44 0.17
C HIS A 233 0.37 -9.74 -0.45
N ILE A 234 -0.72 -9.63 0.32
CA ILE A 234 -2.02 -10.20 -0.04
C ILE A 234 -3.07 -9.09 -0.08
N HIS A 235 -3.63 -8.88 -1.27
CA HIS A 235 -4.87 -8.15 -1.49
C HIS A 235 -5.99 -9.20 -1.56
N CYS A 236 -6.91 -9.16 -0.61
CA CYS A 236 -7.95 -10.18 -0.43
C CYS A 236 -9.00 -10.14 -1.55
N ASN A 237 -9.73 -11.24 -1.74
CA ASN A 237 -10.93 -11.23 -2.58
C ASN A 237 -12.02 -10.30 -1.99
N ASN A 238 -13.05 -10.01 -2.79
CA ASN A 238 -14.21 -9.18 -2.38
C ASN A 238 -13.86 -7.75 -1.95
N LEU A 239 -12.81 -7.14 -2.50
CA LEU A 239 -12.46 -5.76 -2.17
C LEU A 239 -13.65 -4.82 -2.37
N GLY A 240 -13.90 -3.98 -1.38
CA GLY A 240 -14.89 -2.90 -1.51
C GLY A 240 -16.35 -3.31 -1.36
N HIS A 241 -16.65 -4.61 -1.21
CA HIS A 241 -18.01 -5.11 -1.04
C HIS A 241 -18.48 -5.08 0.42
N SER A 242 -19.74 -4.74 0.66
CA SER A 242 -20.37 -4.86 1.98
C SER A 242 -20.31 -6.32 2.46
N GLY A 243 -19.86 -6.53 3.71
CA GLY A 243 -19.72 -7.86 4.32
C GLY A 243 -18.35 -8.53 4.11
N ASN A 244 -17.44 -7.91 3.35
CA ASN A 244 -16.15 -8.49 3.00
C ASN A 244 -15.19 -8.73 4.18
N TYR A 245 -15.44 -8.13 5.35
CA TYR A 245 -14.62 -8.35 6.55
C TYR A 245 -14.53 -9.85 6.91
N THR A 246 -15.57 -10.63 6.62
CA THR A 246 -15.57 -12.09 6.82
C THR A 246 -14.54 -12.79 5.93
N THR A 247 -14.51 -12.48 4.63
CA THR A 247 -13.49 -12.96 3.69
C THR A 247 -12.08 -12.59 4.14
N THR A 248 -11.90 -11.38 4.67
CA THR A 248 -10.62 -10.90 5.20
C THR A 248 -10.16 -11.71 6.40
N LEU A 249 -11.04 -11.94 7.39
CA LEU A 249 -10.74 -12.78 8.56
C LEU A 249 -10.38 -14.21 8.14
N GLU A 250 -11.12 -14.79 7.21
CA GLU A 250 -10.85 -16.13 6.70
C GLU A 250 -9.53 -16.22 5.92
N THR A 251 -9.17 -15.16 5.19
CA THR A 251 -7.85 -15.04 4.54
C THR A 251 -6.73 -15.00 5.58
N MET A 252 -6.88 -14.22 6.66
CA MET A 252 -5.87 -14.18 7.74
C MET A 252 -5.75 -15.51 8.48
N LYS A 253 -6.87 -16.22 8.73
CA LYS A 253 -6.86 -17.55 9.34
C LYS A 253 -6.13 -18.60 8.50
N THR A 254 -6.15 -18.45 7.18
CA THR A 254 -5.41 -19.32 6.25
C THR A 254 -3.90 -19.28 6.49
N ALA A 255 -3.38 -18.20 7.09
CA ALA A 255 -1.97 -18.11 7.42
C ALA A 255 -1.55 -19.02 8.59
N GLY A 256 -2.47 -19.41 9.48
CA GLY A 256 -2.13 -20.09 10.72
C GLY A 256 -1.08 -19.29 11.51
N ASP A 257 0.03 -19.95 11.85
CA ASP A 257 1.18 -19.32 12.54
C ASP A 257 2.22 -18.70 11.58
N MET A 258 2.03 -18.82 10.26
CA MET A 258 2.97 -18.31 9.26
C MET A 258 2.79 -16.82 9.02
N ARG A 259 3.85 -16.15 8.56
CA ARG A 259 3.80 -14.70 8.33
C ARG A 259 2.96 -14.37 7.10
N ALA A 260 2.08 -13.37 7.21
CA ALA A 260 1.33 -12.81 6.10
C ALA A 260 1.20 -11.28 6.23
N HIS A 261 1.09 -10.59 5.10
CA HIS A 261 0.85 -9.15 5.07
C HIS A 261 -0.38 -8.79 4.24
N LEU A 262 -1.33 -8.09 4.85
CA LEU A 262 -2.61 -7.74 4.25
C LEU A 262 -2.55 -6.31 3.74
N ALA A 263 -2.76 -6.18 2.45
CA ALA A 263 -2.65 -4.92 1.74
C ALA A 263 -3.90 -4.06 1.97
N HIS A 264 -3.72 -2.74 2.11
CA HIS A 264 -4.77 -1.72 2.11
C HIS A 264 -6.08 -2.16 2.80
N ILE A 265 -5.95 -2.60 4.06
CA ILE A 265 -6.97 -3.38 4.78
C ILE A 265 -8.25 -2.57 5.06
N GLN A 266 -8.20 -1.25 4.95
CA GLN A 266 -9.37 -0.37 4.99
C GLN A 266 -10.44 -0.84 4.00
N PHE A 267 -10.06 -1.20 2.76
CA PHE A 267 -10.99 -1.66 1.74
C PHE A 267 -11.56 -3.07 1.97
N HIS A 268 -11.07 -3.75 3.00
CA HIS A 268 -11.37 -5.12 3.39
C HIS A 268 -12.04 -5.21 4.77
N SER A 269 -12.53 -4.08 5.30
CA SER A 269 -13.07 -3.95 6.66
C SER A 269 -14.54 -3.53 6.67
N TYR A 270 -15.34 -4.00 5.70
CA TYR A 270 -16.74 -3.58 5.54
C TYR A 270 -17.71 -4.64 6.04
N GLY A 271 -18.62 -4.23 6.93
CA GLY A 271 -19.79 -5.01 7.30
C GLY A 271 -21.01 -4.69 6.42
N GLY A 272 -22.16 -5.19 6.83
CA GLY A 272 -23.43 -4.97 6.16
C GLY A 272 -23.71 -5.96 5.03
N GLU A 273 -24.84 -5.76 4.35
CA GLU A 273 -25.32 -6.62 3.27
C GLU A 273 -25.08 -5.97 1.90
N LEU A 274 -24.88 -6.81 0.88
CA LEU A 274 -24.76 -6.34 -0.51
C LEU A 274 -25.99 -5.50 -0.91
N GLY A 275 -25.73 -4.37 -1.58
CA GLY A 275 -26.78 -3.44 -2.02
C GLY A 275 -27.29 -2.48 -0.94
N LYS A 276 -26.84 -2.61 0.31
CA LYS A 276 -27.10 -1.63 1.38
C LYS A 276 -25.83 -0.85 1.73
N ASN A 277 -26.02 0.28 2.41
CA ASN A 277 -24.91 1.03 2.99
C ASN A 277 -24.12 0.13 3.95
N PRO A 278 -22.80 0.02 3.79
CA PRO A 278 -21.97 -0.75 4.70
C PRO A 278 -21.85 -0.06 6.06
N ILE A 279 -21.31 -0.81 7.02
CA ILE A 279 -20.92 -0.32 8.35
C ILE A 279 -19.44 -0.65 8.57
N SER A 280 -18.79 0.05 9.51
CA SER A 280 -17.42 -0.27 9.89
C SER A 280 -17.32 -1.64 10.56
N LYS A 281 -16.29 -2.40 10.17
CA LYS A 281 -15.80 -3.60 10.86
C LYS A 281 -14.32 -3.50 11.18
N ALA A 282 -13.83 -2.27 11.33
CA ALA A 282 -12.44 -1.99 11.69
C ALA A 282 -12.04 -2.64 13.03
N ALA A 283 -12.94 -2.63 14.01
CA ALA A 283 -12.71 -3.21 15.34
C ALA A 283 -12.44 -4.72 15.28
N GLU A 284 -13.27 -5.48 14.55
CA GLU A 284 -13.08 -6.93 14.40
C GLU A 284 -11.80 -7.28 13.63
N ILE A 285 -11.46 -6.48 12.63
CA ILE A 285 -10.23 -6.67 11.85
C ILE A 285 -8.99 -6.39 12.71
N ILE A 286 -8.97 -5.27 13.43
CA ILE A 286 -7.80 -4.90 14.24
C ILE A 286 -7.66 -5.77 15.48
N GLU A 287 -8.76 -6.24 16.08
CA GLU A 287 -8.73 -7.23 17.16
C GLU A 287 -8.04 -8.52 16.69
N TYR A 288 -8.32 -8.96 15.46
CA TYR A 288 -7.60 -10.11 14.90
C TYR A 288 -6.11 -9.82 14.74
N VAL A 289 -5.73 -8.68 14.15
CA VAL A 289 -4.31 -8.31 13.97
C VAL A 289 -3.58 -8.20 15.31
N ASN A 290 -4.18 -7.57 16.33
CA ASN A 290 -3.63 -7.42 17.67
C ASN A 290 -3.35 -8.78 18.34
N ASN A 291 -4.19 -9.79 18.10
CA ASN A 291 -4.06 -11.12 18.68
C ASN A 291 -3.15 -12.09 17.88
N HIS A 292 -2.67 -11.70 16.70
CA HIS A 292 -1.86 -12.57 15.82
C HIS A 292 -0.55 -11.88 15.41
N PRO A 293 0.57 -12.11 16.11
CA PRO A 293 1.84 -11.41 15.88
C PRO A 293 2.49 -11.73 14.53
N ASN A 294 2.10 -12.83 13.87
CA ASN A 294 2.53 -13.20 12.53
C ASN A 294 1.84 -12.41 11.41
N ILE A 295 0.80 -11.62 11.74
CA ILE A 295 0.02 -10.86 10.78
C ILE A 295 0.39 -9.38 10.86
N THR A 296 0.61 -8.79 9.69
CA THR A 296 0.82 -7.34 9.51
C THR A 296 -0.13 -6.82 8.44
N CYS A 297 -0.42 -5.53 8.43
CA CYS A 297 -1.20 -4.90 7.38
C CYS A 297 -0.72 -3.47 7.09
N ASP A 298 -1.03 -2.98 5.89
CA ASP A 298 -1.02 -1.56 5.59
C ASP A 298 -2.47 -1.07 5.44
N VAL A 299 -2.75 0.18 5.86
CA VAL A 299 -4.15 0.62 6.01
C VAL A 299 -4.81 0.91 4.67
N GLY A 300 -4.15 1.58 3.73
CA GLY A 300 -4.79 2.05 2.50
C GLY A 300 -5.79 3.16 2.78
N GLN A 301 -5.38 4.17 3.56
CA GLN A 301 -6.25 5.26 3.98
C GLN A 301 -6.86 6.00 2.78
N VAL A 302 -8.19 6.15 2.81
CA VAL A 302 -8.89 7.05 1.89
C VAL A 302 -8.65 8.51 2.30
N MET A 303 -8.24 9.34 1.33
CA MET A 303 -8.10 10.78 1.48
C MET A 303 -9.04 11.50 0.51
N PHE A 304 -9.85 12.43 1.01
CA PHE A 304 -10.79 13.17 0.17
C PHE A 304 -10.08 13.98 -0.91
N GLY A 305 -10.68 14.04 -2.10
CA GLY A 305 -10.11 14.68 -3.28
C GLY A 305 -10.02 13.75 -4.47
N LYS A 306 -9.27 14.18 -5.49
CA LYS A 306 -9.01 13.38 -6.70
C LYS A 306 -8.13 12.18 -6.37
N ALA A 307 -8.46 11.05 -6.96
CA ALA A 307 -7.70 9.81 -6.90
C ALA A 307 -7.68 9.17 -8.29
N THR A 308 -6.82 8.16 -8.47
CA THR A 308 -6.86 7.30 -9.65
C THR A 308 -6.77 5.88 -9.17
N ILE A 309 -7.87 5.15 -9.32
CA ILE A 309 -7.90 3.74 -8.99
C ILE A 309 -7.11 3.01 -10.07
N MET A 310 -6.10 2.24 -9.67
CA MET A 310 -5.33 1.35 -10.52
C MET A 310 -5.01 0.08 -9.73
N THR A 311 -5.57 -1.03 -10.17
CA THR A 311 -5.49 -2.30 -9.44
C THR A 311 -5.33 -3.45 -10.43
N ALA A 312 -4.76 -4.56 -9.95
CA ALA A 312 -4.80 -5.83 -10.69
C ALA A 312 -6.17 -6.55 -10.54
N ASP A 313 -7.06 -6.07 -9.66
CA ASP A 313 -8.45 -6.51 -9.57
C ASP A 313 -9.32 -5.80 -10.62
N ALA A 314 -9.23 -6.26 -11.88
CA ALA A 314 -9.99 -5.71 -12.99
C ALA A 314 -11.53 -5.70 -12.79
N PRO A 315 -12.16 -6.75 -12.21
CA PRO A 315 -13.57 -6.73 -11.85
C PRO A 315 -13.99 -5.53 -11.00
N LEU A 316 -13.21 -5.18 -9.98
CA LEU A 316 -13.51 -4.02 -9.13
C LEU A 316 -13.50 -2.73 -9.93
N ALA A 317 -12.46 -2.50 -10.74
CA ALA A 317 -12.39 -1.34 -11.62
C ALA A 317 -13.57 -1.29 -12.58
N TYR A 318 -14.07 -2.46 -13.02
CA TYR A 318 -15.22 -2.54 -13.88
C TYR A 318 -16.50 -2.00 -13.22
N VAL A 319 -16.74 -2.41 -11.97
CA VAL A 319 -17.86 -1.93 -11.14
C VAL A 319 -17.74 -0.41 -10.91
N LEU A 320 -16.56 0.08 -10.54
CA LEU A 320 -16.33 1.50 -10.24
C LEU A 320 -16.60 2.41 -11.44
N LYS A 321 -16.27 1.97 -12.66
CA LYS A 321 -16.61 2.72 -13.88
C LYS A 321 -18.11 2.86 -14.11
N GLY A 322 -18.92 1.91 -13.63
CA GLY A 322 -20.38 2.04 -13.63
C GLY A 322 -20.86 3.24 -12.81
N HIS A 323 -20.12 3.62 -11.77
CA HIS A 323 -20.44 4.75 -10.90
C HIS A 323 -19.86 6.07 -11.40
N THR A 324 -18.63 6.09 -11.92
CA THR A 324 -17.99 7.33 -12.39
C THR A 324 -18.46 7.76 -13.79
N LYS A 325 -18.96 6.81 -14.61
CA LYS A 325 -19.31 7.01 -16.04
C LYS A 325 -18.21 7.68 -16.88
N GLY A 326 -16.97 7.61 -16.40
CA GLY A 326 -15.81 8.24 -17.01
C GLY A 326 -15.05 7.31 -17.94
N LYS A 327 -13.89 7.80 -18.38
CA LYS A 327 -12.88 6.99 -19.07
C LYS A 327 -12.32 5.93 -18.13
N TRP A 328 -11.93 4.80 -18.69
CA TRP A 328 -11.22 3.73 -17.96
C TRP A 328 -10.20 3.06 -18.88
N ILE A 329 -9.38 2.19 -18.31
CA ILE A 329 -8.58 1.22 -19.06
C ILE A 329 -8.77 -0.14 -18.41
N ASN A 330 -8.92 -1.18 -19.23
CA ASN A 330 -8.70 -2.56 -18.84
C ASN A 330 -7.49 -3.08 -19.61
N ALA A 331 -6.58 -3.77 -18.93
CA ALA A 331 -5.37 -4.32 -19.51
C ALA A 331 -5.09 -5.71 -18.93
N ASP A 332 -5.60 -6.75 -19.61
CA ASP A 332 -5.29 -8.13 -19.28
C ASP A 332 -3.91 -8.50 -19.81
N THR A 333 -3.13 -9.17 -18.96
CA THR A 333 -1.80 -9.68 -19.28
C THR A 333 -1.87 -11.18 -19.46
N GLU A 334 -1.42 -11.66 -20.62
CA GLU A 334 -1.43 -13.07 -21.00
C GLU A 334 -0.83 -13.94 -19.88
N CYS A 335 -1.57 -14.97 -19.47
CA CYS A 335 -1.17 -15.98 -18.47
C CYS A 335 -0.77 -15.47 -17.07
N GLU A 336 -0.81 -14.16 -16.81
CA GLU A 336 -0.22 -13.56 -15.60
C GLU A 336 -1.25 -12.92 -14.67
N SER A 337 -1.95 -11.88 -15.13
CA SER A 337 -2.89 -11.12 -14.30
C SER A 337 -3.79 -10.19 -15.13
N GLY A 338 -4.73 -9.49 -14.49
CA GLY A 338 -5.53 -8.40 -15.04
C GLY A 338 -5.08 -7.03 -14.56
N CYS A 339 -5.68 -5.98 -15.10
CA CYS A 339 -5.56 -4.63 -14.54
C CYS A 339 -6.73 -3.75 -14.98
N GLY A 340 -7.25 -2.94 -14.05
CA GLY A 340 -8.21 -1.89 -14.34
C GLY A 340 -7.78 -0.53 -13.78
N ILE A 341 -8.04 0.54 -14.55
CA ILE A 341 -7.68 1.92 -14.21
C ILE A 341 -8.89 2.83 -14.39
N VAL A 342 -9.25 3.58 -13.35
CA VAL A 342 -10.42 4.49 -13.35
C VAL A 342 -10.07 5.79 -12.59
N PRO A 343 -10.18 6.97 -13.22
CA PRO A 343 -10.14 8.25 -12.51
C PRO A 343 -11.30 8.33 -11.50
N PHE A 344 -11.02 8.77 -10.27
CA PHE A 344 -11.99 8.75 -9.18
C PHE A 344 -11.90 10.02 -8.32
N GLN A 345 -12.94 10.28 -7.52
CA GLN A 345 -12.95 11.38 -6.58
C GLN A 345 -13.70 11.01 -5.31
N TYR A 346 -12.98 10.97 -4.19
CA TYR A 346 -13.57 10.85 -2.86
C TYR A 346 -14.12 12.20 -2.42
N GLN A 347 -15.35 12.19 -1.90
CA GLN A 347 -16.12 13.40 -1.60
C GLN A 347 -16.73 13.30 -0.20
N GLU A 348 -16.47 14.31 0.63
CA GLU A 348 -16.80 14.36 2.06
C GLU A 348 -18.29 14.17 2.37
N HIS A 349 -19.19 14.58 1.47
CA HIS A 349 -20.64 14.49 1.69
C HIS A 349 -21.23 13.12 1.31
N ILE A 350 -20.48 12.26 0.61
CA ILE A 350 -20.95 10.95 0.16
C ILE A 350 -20.74 9.94 1.30
N PHE A 351 -21.82 9.24 1.69
CA PHE A 351 -21.83 8.29 2.81
C PHE A 351 -20.67 7.30 2.75
N ILE A 352 -20.51 6.60 1.61
CA ILE A 352 -19.48 5.56 1.49
C ILE A 352 -18.07 6.15 1.59
N HIS A 353 -17.79 7.30 0.97
CA HIS A 353 -16.47 7.92 1.02
C HIS A 353 -16.10 8.35 2.45
N THR A 354 -17.07 8.88 3.19
CA THR A 354 -16.88 9.22 4.60
C THR A 354 -16.62 8.01 5.46
N LEU A 355 -17.40 6.95 5.27
CA LEU A 355 -17.21 5.71 6.02
C LEU A 355 -15.82 5.12 5.72
N GLN A 356 -15.38 5.15 4.46
CA GLN A 356 -14.05 4.66 4.08
C GLN A 356 -12.92 5.46 4.74
N TRP A 357 -13.04 6.79 4.73
CA TRP A 357 -12.11 7.66 5.44
C TRP A 357 -12.09 7.35 6.94
N ALA A 358 -13.26 7.13 7.56
CA ALA A 358 -13.37 6.83 8.98
C ALA A 358 -12.77 5.47 9.36
N ILE A 359 -13.06 4.42 8.58
CA ILE A 359 -12.52 3.06 8.79
C ILE A 359 -11.00 3.05 8.81
N GLY A 360 -10.35 3.81 7.92
CA GLY A 360 -8.89 3.89 7.92
C GLY A 360 -8.33 4.48 9.22
N LEU A 361 -8.95 5.56 9.73
CA LEU A 361 -8.56 6.18 10.99
C LEU A 361 -8.84 5.26 12.20
N GLU A 362 -9.98 4.57 12.19
CA GLU A 362 -10.34 3.56 13.19
C GLU A 362 -9.27 2.47 13.30
N LEU A 363 -8.82 1.91 12.17
CA LEU A 363 -7.80 0.86 12.15
C LEU A 363 -6.49 1.30 12.81
N PHE A 364 -6.02 2.52 12.54
CA PHE A 364 -4.84 3.07 13.23
C PHE A 364 -5.13 3.27 14.73
N LEU A 365 -6.19 4.01 15.06
CA LEU A 365 -6.44 4.45 16.43
C LEU A 365 -6.78 3.30 17.39
N MET A 366 -7.32 2.19 16.89
CA MET A 366 -7.58 0.98 17.67
C MET A 366 -6.42 -0.04 17.66
N SER A 367 -5.34 0.19 16.89
CA SER A 367 -4.18 -0.71 16.84
C SER A 367 -3.39 -0.67 18.14
N GLU A 368 -3.31 -1.76 18.89
CA GLU A 368 -2.54 -1.79 20.14
C GLU A 368 -1.04 -1.79 19.87
N ASP A 369 -0.63 -2.43 18.77
CA ASP A 369 0.77 -2.53 18.37
C ASP A 369 1.01 -1.85 17.00
N PRO A 370 1.60 -0.66 16.98
CA PRO A 370 1.85 0.08 15.74
C PRO A 370 2.83 -0.63 14.80
N TRP A 371 3.65 -1.58 15.28
CA TRP A 371 4.60 -2.32 14.43
C TRP A 371 3.91 -3.22 13.40
N ARG A 372 2.61 -3.48 13.58
CA ARG A 372 1.83 -4.36 12.71
C ARG A 372 0.93 -3.60 11.72
N VAL A 373 0.75 -2.29 11.89
CA VAL A 373 -0.20 -1.48 11.08
C VAL A 373 0.54 -0.31 10.44
N LEU A 374 0.86 -0.47 9.16
CA LEU A 374 1.70 0.46 8.42
C LEU A 374 0.87 1.55 7.73
N LEU A 375 1.47 2.74 7.64
CA LEU A 375 0.87 3.88 6.97
C LEU A 375 0.97 3.72 5.45
N SER A 376 -0.18 3.71 4.80
CA SER A 376 -0.30 3.76 3.34
C SER A 376 -1.59 4.44 2.94
N THR A 377 -1.65 4.93 1.70
CA THR A 377 -2.91 5.35 1.05
C THR A 377 -3.20 4.49 -0.18
N ASP A 378 -2.52 3.33 -0.29
CA ASP A 378 -2.54 2.50 -1.49
C ASP A 378 -2.31 3.35 -2.75
N HIS A 379 -1.28 4.19 -2.73
CA HIS A 379 -1.17 5.29 -3.67
C HIS A 379 -1.31 4.82 -5.12
N PRO A 380 -2.18 5.43 -5.96
CA PRO A 380 -3.10 6.55 -5.70
C PRO A 380 -4.56 6.15 -5.50
N ASN A 381 -4.85 4.87 -5.18
CA ASN A 381 -6.18 4.31 -4.99
C ASN A 381 -6.95 5.00 -3.87
N GLY A 382 -6.49 4.90 -2.61
CA GLY A 382 -7.11 5.57 -1.47
C GLY A 382 -6.81 7.07 -1.45
N GLY A 383 -5.65 7.47 -1.95
CA GLY A 383 -5.27 8.86 -2.11
C GLY A 383 -3.82 9.03 -2.56
N SER A 384 -3.45 10.27 -2.87
CA SER A 384 -2.06 10.59 -3.21
C SER A 384 -1.14 10.39 -2.00
N PHE A 385 0.05 9.81 -2.19
CA PHE A 385 1.08 9.72 -1.14
C PHE A 385 1.44 11.10 -0.56
N MET A 386 1.22 12.17 -1.34
CA MET A 386 1.38 13.56 -0.88
C MET A 386 0.44 13.94 0.28
N SER A 387 -0.53 13.09 0.59
CA SER A 387 -1.45 13.27 1.70
C SER A 387 -0.93 12.65 3.01
N TYR A 388 0.19 11.93 3.01
CA TYR A 388 0.77 11.35 4.23
C TYR A 388 0.97 12.38 5.37
N PRO A 389 1.46 13.61 5.13
CA PRO A 389 1.54 14.61 6.21
C PRO A 389 0.18 15.00 6.80
N LYS A 390 -0.87 15.10 5.97
CA LYS A 390 -2.24 15.37 6.44
C LYS A 390 -2.78 14.19 7.25
N LEU A 391 -2.52 12.95 6.81
CA LEU A 391 -2.88 11.74 7.54
C LEU A 391 -2.17 11.66 8.90
N ILE A 392 -0.87 11.92 8.95
CA ILE A 392 -0.11 12.00 10.21
C ILE A 392 -0.76 13.01 11.15
N LYS A 393 -1.15 14.19 10.65
CA LYS A 393 -1.88 15.18 11.47
C LYS A 393 -3.23 14.67 11.97
N LEU A 394 -4.00 13.94 11.15
CA LEU A 394 -5.27 13.33 11.59
C LEU A 394 -5.09 12.32 12.74
N LEU A 395 -3.96 11.61 12.76
CA LEU A 395 -3.64 10.63 13.81
C LEU A 395 -3.11 11.31 15.08
N MET A 396 -2.30 12.35 14.94
CA MET A 396 -1.63 13.02 16.06
C MET A 396 -2.46 14.13 16.73
N ASP A 397 -3.42 14.72 16.02
CA ASP A 397 -4.19 15.88 16.51
C ASP A 397 -5.69 15.59 16.45
N LYS A 398 -6.23 15.22 17.61
CA LYS A 398 -7.65 14.94 17.82
C LYS A 398 -8.50 16.16 17.50
N SER A 399 -8.07 17.37 17.86
CA SER A 399 -8.83 18.59 17.60
C SER A 399 -8.99 18.80 16.09
N PHE A 400 -7.91 18.62 15.33
CA PHE A 400 -7.94 18.64 13.87
C PHE A 400 -8.83 17.52 13.29
N ARG A 401 -8.72 16.29 13.81
CA ARG A 401 -9.61 15.19 13.42
C ARG A 401 -11.08 15.52 13.66
N HIS A 402 -11.42 16.15 14.79
CA HIS A 402 -12.76 16.59 15.13
C HIS A 402 -13.25 17.72 14.21
N GLU A 403 -12.37 18.62 13.78
CA GLU A 403 -12.71 19.65 12.79
C GLU A 403 -13.04 19.06 11.43
N GLU A 404 -12.26 18.08 10.96
CA GLU A 404 -12.52 17.39 9.70
C GLU A 404 -13.81 16.56 9.79
N MET A 405 -14.08 15.90 10.93
CA MET A 405 -15.33 15.17 11.17
C MET A 405 -16.59 16.04 11.05
N LYS A 406 -16.51 17.35 11.28
CA LYS A 406 -17.67 18.26 11.13
C LYS A 406 -18.06 18.49 9.66
N ARG A 407 -17.15 18.23 8.72
CA ARG A 407 -17.35 18.51 7.29
C ARG A 407 -17.88 17.33 6.50
N VAL A 408 -17.73 16.13 7.05
CA VAL A 408 -18.11 14.88 6.37
C VAL A 408 -19.56 14.49 6.63
N ASN A 409 -20.04 13.50 5.88
CA ASN A 409 -21.38 12.92 6.06
C ASN A 409 -21.59 12.38 7.49
N GLN A 410 -22.44 13.05 8.27
CA GLN A 410 -22.67 12.69 9.68
C GLN A 410 -23.34 11.33 9.88
N SER A 411 -24.19 10.90 8.94
CA SER A 411 -24.84 9.59 9.01
C SER A 411 -23.85 8.44 8.81
N ALA A 412 -22.80 8.64 8.02
CA ALA A 412 -21.71 7.68 7.90
C ALA A 412 -20.94 7.53 9.21
N LEU A 413 -20.72 8.64 9.93
CA LEU A 413 -20.05 8.59 11.24
C LEU A 413 -20.88 7.87 12.32
N ASP A 414 -22.21 7.84 12.19
CA ASP A 414 -23.09 7.04 13.07
C ASP A 414 -22.91 5.51 12.85
N ASN A 415 -22.23 5.09 11.78
CA ASN A 415 -22.01 3.69 11.41
C ASN A 415 -20.54 3.26 11.62
N CYS A 416 -19.81 3.98 12.46
CA CYS A 416 -18.45 3.70 12.88
C CYS A 416 -18.23 4.23 14.32
N SER A 417 -17.10 3.86 14.93
CA SER A 417 -16.69 4.25 16.28
C SER A 417 -15.75 5.45 16.31
N LEU A 418 -15.44 6.08 15.17
CA LEU A 418 -14.42 7.14 15.10
C LEU A 418 -14.67 8.31 16.08
N ARG A 419 -15.93 8.65 16.36
CA ARG A 419 -16.29 9.74 17.30
C ARG A 419 -15.90 9.44 18.74
N ASP A 420 -15.79 8.17 19.10
CA ASP A 420 -15.49 7.72 20.46
C ASP A 420 -13.99 7.50 20.67
N LEU A 421 -13.18 7.59 19.60
CA LEU A 421 -11.74 7.33 19.64
C LEU A 421 -10.93 8.57 20.02
N GLU A 422 -10.51 8.61 21.29
CA GLU A 422 -9.76 9.74 21.87
C GLU A 422 -8.24 9.65 21.73
N ARG A 423 -7.72 8.53 21.22
CA ARG A 423 -6.27 8.34 21.08
C ARG A 423 -5.65 9.37 20.14
N GLU A 424 -4.44 9.81 20.49
CA GLU A 424 -3.53 10.57 19.63
C GLU A 424 -2.23 9.79 19.48
N TYR A 425 -1.71 9.72 18.26
CA TYR A 425 -0.41 9.13 18.00
C TYR A 425 0.72 10.05 18.50
N THR A 426 1.73 9.45 19.11
CA THR A 426 3.01 10.10 19.42
C THR A 426 3.92 10.16 18.19
N LEU A 427 4.96 11.01 18.24
CA LEU A 427 5.99 11.03 17.19
C LEU A 427 6.72 9.68 17.06
N ASN A 428 6.89 8.96 18.17
CA ASN A 428 7.49 7.63 18.16
C ASN A 428 6.61 6.61 17.44
N GLU A 429 5.30 6.59 17.70
CA GLU A 429 4.35 5.73 16.97
C GLU A 429 4.28 6.10 15.48
N ILE A 430 4.36 7.40 15.15
CA ILE A 430 4.47 7.84 13.77
C ILE A 430 5.75 7.31 13.13
N ALA A 431 6.91 7.39 13.81
CA ALA A 431 8.15 6.81 13.32
C ALA A 431 8.01 5.30 13.06
N ILE A 432 7.34 4.56 13.95
CA ILE A 432 7.08 3.12 13.78
C ILE A 432 6.31 2.87 12.48
N ILE A 433 5.11 3.41 12.32
CA ILE A 433 4.20 3.05 11.21
C ILE A 433 4.68 3.50 9.82
N THR A 434 5.77 4.28 9.73
CA THR A 434 6.28 4.84 8.47
C THR A 434 7.74 4.49 8.18
N ARG A 435 8.51 3.95 9.14
CA ARG A 435 9.95 3.68 8.98
C ARG A 435 10.36 2.27 9.45
N ALA A 436 9.80 1.81 10.57
CA ALA A 436 10.41 0.76 11.39
C ALA A 436 9.96 -0.67 11.03
#